data_AF-A0A850JLA0-F1
#
_entry.id   AF-A0A850JLA0-F1
#
_cell.length_a   1.000
_cell.length_b   1.000
_cell.length_c   1.000
_cell.angle_alpha   90.00
_cell.angle_beta   90.00
_cell.angle_gamma   90.00
#
_symmetry.space_group_name_H-M   'P 1'
#
loop_
_entity.id
_entity.type
_entity.pdbx_description
1 polymer ?
#
loop_
_entity_poly.entity_id
_entity_poly.type
_entity_poly.pdbx_seq_one_letter_code
_entity_poly.pdbx_strand_id
1 'polypeptide(L)' 'MSLGPDDDWTVDLDDDLEILPDQTSDDTDTGWGEWRGGDDNDARLLEDRPPHW' A
#
# COMPACT_ATOMS: atom_id res chain seq x y z
N MET A 1 10.95 -13.73 -21.21
CA MET A 1 11.33 -13.21 -19.89
C MET A 1 12.52 -14.03 -19.42
N SER A 2 13.65 -13.41 -19.05
CA SER A 2 14.76 -14.13 -18.41
C SER A 2 14.53 -14.13 -16.91
N LEU A 3 14.38 -15.32 -16.33
CA LEU A 3 14.40 -15.56 -14.89
C LEU A 3 15.81 -15.21 -14.41
N GLY A 4 15.94 -14.13 -13.64
CA GLY A 4 17.21 -13.72 -13.05
C GLY A 4 17.64 -14.71 -11.96
N PRO A 5 18.86 -14.59 -11.42
CA PRO A 5 19.34 -15.44 -10.31
C PRO A 5 18.46 -15.40 -9.04
N ASP A 6 17.51 -14.46 -8.95
CA ASP A 6 16.46 -14.38 -7.92
C ASP A 6 15.37 -15.48 -8.05
N ASP A 7 15.09 -16.00 -9.25
CA ASP A 7 14.03 -17.01 -9.48
C ASP A 7 14.42 -18.43 -9.01
N ASP A 8 15.70 -18.65 -8.71
CA ASP A 8 16.22 -19.95 -8.22
C ASP A 8 16.19 -20.05 -6.69
N TRP A 9 15.88 -18.96 -6.00
CA TRP A 9 15.80 -18.95 -4.54
C TRP A 9 14.47 -19.53 -4.08
N THR A 10 14.47 -20.84 -3.86
CA THR A 10 13.35 -21.53 -3.22
C THR A 10 13.12 -20.93 -1.84
N VAL A 11 11.99 -20.24 -1.65
CA VAL A 11 11.55 -19.78 -0.34
C VAL A 11 10.94 -20.98 0.39
N ASP A 12 11.57 -21.39 1.48
CA ASP A 12 11.06 -22.42 2.39
C ASP A 12 9.96 -21.79 3.26
N LEU A 13 8.70 -21.98 2.85
CA LEU A 13 7.53 -21.64 3.68
C LEU A 13 7.24 -22.86 4.56
N ASP A 14 7.57 -22.75 5.84
CA ASP A 14 7.22 -23.75 6.84
C ASP A 14 5.68 -23.84 6.96
N ASP A 15 5.11 -25.05 7.00
CA ASP A 15 3.65 -25.27 7.10
C ASP A 15 3.07 -24.80 8.46
N ASP A 16 3.93 -24.59 9.46
CA ASP A 16 3.58 -24.00 10.76
C ASP A 16 3.65 -22.45 10.76
N LEU A 17 3.92 -21.82 9.62
CA LEU A 17 3.93 -20.36 9.50
C LEU A 17 2.50 -19.83 9.58
N GLU A 18 2.15 -19.12 10.66
CA GLU A 18 0.90 -18.37 10.74
C GLU A 18 0.89 -17.31 9.64
N ILE A 19 0.27 -17.64 8.51
CA ILE A 19 0.02 -16.71 7.42
C ILE A 19 -0.93 -15.65 7.98
N LEU A 20 -0.33 -14.51 8.36
CA LEU A 20 -1.11 -13.32 8.66
C LEU A 20 -2.02 -13.03 7.46
N PRO A 21 -3.24 -12.52 7.68
CA PRO A 21 -4.05 -12.03 6.58
C PRO A 21 -3.21 -11.08 5.71
N ASP A 22 -3.44 -11.15 4.40
CA ASP A 22 -2.77 -10.33 3.38
C ASP A 22 -2.76 -8.83 3.75
N GLN A 23 -3.80 -8.42 4.50
CA GLN A 23 -3.95 -7.11 5.10
C GLN A 23 -3.94 -7.22 6.63
N THR A 24 -3.06 -6.47 7.30
CA THR A 24 -3.05 -6.41 8.77
C THR A 24 -4.20 -5.53 9.28
N SER A 25 -4.74 -5.77 10.48
CA SER A 25 -5.83 -4.95 11.03
C SER A 25 -5.46 -3.47 11.26
N ASP A 26 -4.17 -3.14 11.28
CA ASP A 26 -3.64 -1.77 11.40
C ASP A 26 -3.51 -1.07 10.04
N ASP A 27 -3.49 -1.85 8.96
CA ASP A 27 -3.57 -1.35 7.58
C ASP A 27 -5.00 -0.85 7.34
N THR A 28 -5.22 0.38 7.74
CA THR A 28 -6.46 1.09 7.52
C THR A 28 -6.13 2.31 6.69
N ASP A 29 -6.98 2.62 5.70
CA ASP A 29 -6.93 3.88 4.96
C ASP A 29 -7.30 5.09 5.88
N THR A 30 -7.62 4.83 7.15
CA THR A 30 -7.89 5.83 8.17
C THR A 30 -6.65 6.70 8.41
N GLY A 31 -6.79 8.00 8.14
CA GLY A 31 -5.68 8.96 8.19
C GLY A 31 -4.91 9.09 6.86
N TRP A 32 -5.14 8.18 5.92
CA TRP A 32 -4.63 8.21 4.55
C TRP A 32 -5.71 8.67 3.57
N GLY A 33 -6.31 9.83 3.84
CA GLY A 33 -7.24 10.45 2.89
C GLY A 33 -8.70 9.96 2.98
N GLU A 34 -9.10 9.20 4.01
CA GLU A 34 -10.51 8.80 4.18
C GLU A 34 -11.46 10.00 4.38
N TRP A 35 -12.03 10.44 3.26
CA TRP A 35 -13.43 10.41 2.82
C TRP A 35 -14.54 9.88 3.76
N ARG A 36 -14.96 10.68 4.77
CA ARG A 36 -16.29 10.57 5.42
C ARG A 36 -16.95 11.94 5.62
N GLY A 37 -17.38 12.54 4.51
CA GLY A 37 -18.24 13.72 4.48
C GLY A 37 -17.48 15.03 4.32
N GLY A 38 -17.45 15.55 3.10
CA GLY A 38 -16.95 16.89 2.78
C GLY A 38 -16.29 16.91 1.42
N ASP A 39 -16.96 17.50 0.44
CA ASP A 39 -16.51 17.73 -0.95
C ASP A 39 -15.35 18.78 -1.00
N ASP A 40 -14.64 18.98 0.11
CA ASP A 40 -13.95 20.23 0.44
C ASP A 40 -12.41 20.10 0.53
N ASN A 41 -11.85 18.88 0.50
CA ASN A 41 -10.40 18.68 0.68
C ASN A 41 -9.61 18.90 -0.63
N ASP A 42 -10.23 18.57 -1.77
CA ASP A 42 -9.56 18.58 -3.08
C ASP A 42 -9.11 19.99 -3.49
N ALA A 43 -9.86 21.02 -3.10
CA ALA A 43 -9.52 22.42 -3.40
C ALA A 43 -8.17 22.82 -2.78
N ARG A 44 -7.94 22.48 -1.50
CA ARG A 44 -6.66 22.77 -0.82
C ARG A 44 -5.50 22.03 -1.46
N LEU A 45 -5.71 20.78 -1.89
CA LEU A 45 -4.68 19.96 -2.53
C LEU A 45 -4.29 20.50 -3.91
N LEU A 46 -5.25 21.06 -4.65
CA LEU A 46 -4.99 21.73 -5.93
C LEU A 46 -4.25 23.07 -5.75
N GLU A 47 -4.55 23.81 -4.69
CA GLU A 47 -3.84 25.05 -4.32
C GLU A 47 -2.38 24.77 -3.91
N ASP A 48 -2.13 23.67 -3.20
CA ASP A 48 -0.80 23.29 -2.71
C ASP A 48 0.03 22.47 -3.72
N ARG A 49 -0.41 22.37 -4.99
CA ARG A 49 0.31 21.65 -6.04
C ARG A 49 1.72 22.26 -6.29
N PRO A 50 2.81 21.53 -6.02
CA PRO A 50 4.17 21.88 -6.42
C PRO A 50 4.28 22.06 -7.94
N PRO A 51 5.18 22.93 -8.40
CA PRO A 51 5.30 23.31 -9.81
C PRO A 51 5.81 22.21 -10.75
N HIS A 52 6.21 21.05 -10.25
CA HIS A 52 6.88 20.00 -11.03
C HIS A 52 6.21 18.61 -10.95
N TRP A 53 4.94 18.55 -10.56
CA TRP A 53 4.15 17.33 -10.73
C TRP A 53 3.96 16.99 -12.20
#